data_AF-A0A5N7SEX0-F1
#
_entry.id   AF-A0A5N7SEX0-F1
#
_cell.length_a   1.000
_cell.length_b   1.000
_cell.length_c   1.000
_cell.angle_alpha   90.00
_cell.angle_beta   90.00
_cell.angle_gamma   90.00
#
_symmetry.space_group_name_H-M   'P 1'
#
loop_
_entity.id
_entity.type
_entity.pdbx_description
1 polymer ?
#
loop_
_entity_poly.entity_id
_entity_poly.type
_entity_poly.pdbx_seq_one_letter_code
_entity_poly.pdbx_strand_id
1 'polypeptide(L)'
;MTCRTSSLNWLDVLYNSVRKTPGGVADAAAYLADRRGKSMHPETLRAKLRGLEGESLTIEHAELLTEWMQEKAGGCEYALEWMQALAGQFGMAVDAVPPPPEGGWSDEIGAIQTKLLEITSRVGRLSGTALEAMLDRRIDSDEAELMVSEVRALRTMAHRLERNVARAAAKGRARK
;
A
#
# COMPACT_ATOMS: atom_id res chain seq x y z
N MET A 1 -9.00 13.67 -23.93
CA MET A 1 -9.85 12.71 -23.19
C MET A 1 -9.08 12.20 -21.99
N THR A 2 -9.43 12.69 -20.80
CA THR A 2 -8.90 12.17 -19.52
C THR A 2 -9.63 10.86 -19.22
N CYS A 3 -8.95 9.72 -19.39
CA CYS A 3 -9.47 8.44 -18.92
C CYS A 3 -9.78 8.57 -17.43
N ARG A 4 -11.01 8.23 -17.04
CA ARG A 4 -11.38 8.03 -15.63
C ARG A 4 -10.60 6.80 -15.15
N THR A 5 -9.40 7.02 -14.63
CA THR A 5 -8.61 5.97 -13.99
C THR A 5 -9.31 5.59 -12.69
N SER A 6 -9.89 4.40 -12.64
CA SER A 6 -10.55 3.90 -11.45
C SER A 6 -9.49 3.67 -10.37
N SER A 7 -9.72 4.17 -9.15
CA SER A 7 -8.90 3.83 -7.98
C SER A 7 -9.02 2.36 -7.56
N LEU A 8 -9.90 1.59 -8.23
CA LEU A 8 -10.16 0.18 -7.95
C LEU A 8 -9.58 -0.76 -9.01
N ASN A 9 -9.19 -0.26 -10.19
CA ASN A 9 -8.51 -1.07 -11.20
C ASN A 9 -7.00 -1.02 -10.95
N TRP A 10 -6.38 -2.18 -10.69
CA TRP A 10 -4.95 -2.23 -10.37
C TRP A 10 -4.05 -1.72 -11.51
N LEU A 11 -4.45 -1.87 -12.78
CA LEU A 11 -3.72 -1.33 -13.94
C LEU A 11 -3.78 0.20 -13.97
N ASP A 12 -4.94 0.78 -13.68
CA ASP A 12 -5.12 2.23 -13.60
C ASP A 12 -4.30 2.82 -12.45
N VAL A 13 -4.30 2.16 -11.29
CA VAL A 13 -3.49 2.55 -10.13
C VAL A 13 -2.01 2.48 -10.49
N LEU A 14 -1.54 1.38 -11.08
CA LEU A 14 -0.14 1.24 -11.51
C LEU A 14 0.26 2.28 -12.55
N TYR A 15 -0.59 2.56 -13.54
CA TYR A 15 -0.36 3.59 -14.55
C TYR A 15 -0.20 4.98 -13.92
N ASN A 16 -1.08 5.31 -12.96
CA ASN A 16 -1.01 6.58 -12.24
C ASN A 16 0.24 6.69 -11.38
N SER A 17 0.61 5.63 -10.67
CA SER A 17 1.86 5.56 -9.90
C SER A 17 3.07 5.78 -10.80
N VAL A 18 3.17 5.06 -11.92
CA VAL A 18 4.27 5.22 -12.89
C VAL A 18 4.33 6.63 -13.47
N ARG A 19 3.17 7.24 -13.77
CA ARG A 19 3.12 8.62 -14.28
C ARG A 19 3.53 9.65 -13.23
N LYS A 20 3.20 9.41 -11.96
CA LYS A 20 3.54 10.27 -10.82
C LYS A 20 5.04 10.23 -10.50
N THR A 21 5.70 9.11 -10.76
CA THR A 21 7.13 8.93 -10.49
C THR A 21 8.02 9.81 -11.37
N PRO A 22 9.07 10.44 -10.81
CA PRO A 22 10.07 11.17 -11.59
C PRO A 22 10.64 10.34 -12.75
N GLY A 23 10.54 10.87 -13.97
CA GLY A 23 10.93 10.18 -15.22
C GLY A 23 9.73 9.61 -16.01
N GLY A 24 8.62 9.34 -15.32
CA GLY A 24 7.36 8.90 -15.93
C GLY A 24 7.50 7.63 -16.78
N VAL A 25 6.57 7.44 -17.73
CA VAL A 25 6.48 6.23 -18.56
C VAL A 25 7.72 6.01 -19.44
N ALA A 26 8.39 7.10 -19.88
CA ALA A 26 9.56 6.98 -20.74
C ALA A 26 10.76 6.39 -20.01
N ASP A 27 11.07 6.90 -18.82
CA ASP A 27 12.15 6.37 -17.98
C ASP A 27 11.84 4.94 -17.50
N ALA A 28 10.59 4.68 -17.12
CA ALA A 28 10.13 3.35 -16.74
C ALA A 28 10.31 2.31 -17.87
N ALA A 29 10.02 2.68 -19.13
CA ALA A 29 10.21 1.79 -20.27
C ALA A 29 11.70 1.51 -20.54
N ALA A 30 12.56 2.51 -20.35
CA ALA A 30 14.01 2.34 -20.45
C ALA A 30 14.53 1.40 -19.35
N TYR A 31 14.08 1.58 -18.10
CA TYR A 31 14.40 0.71 -16.98
C TYR A 31 13.99 -0.75 -17.24
N LEU A 32 12.76 -0.97 -17.70
CA LEU A 32 12.28 -2.31 -18.05
C LEU A 32 13.07 -2.92 -19.21
N ALA A 33 13.50 -2.11 -20.18
CA ALA A 33 14.28 -2.59 -21.31
C ALA A 33 15.68 -3.06 -20.88
N ASP A 34 16.33 -2.30 -20.01
CA ASP A 34 17.63 -2.61 -19.42
C ASP A 34 17.57 -3.88 -18.56
N ARG A 35 16.69 -3.90 -17.55
CA ARG A 35 16.57 -5.04 -16.62
C ARG A 35 16.21 -6.36 -17.30
N ARG A 36 15.42 -6.31 -18.37
CA ARG A 36 14.95 -7.52 -19.08
C ARG A 36 15.82 -7.92 -20.27
N GLY A 37 16.80 -7.08 -20.66
CA GLY A 37 17.57 -7.26 -21.89
C GLY A 37 16.72 -7.29 -23.16
N LYS A 38 15.54 -6.66 -23.14
CA LYS A 38 14.56 -6.67 -24.25
C LYS A 38 13.96 -5.27 -24.43
N SER A 39 14.12 -4.70 -25.62
CA SER A 39 13.61 -3.36 -25.95
C SER A 39 12.11 -3.22 -25.63
N MET A 40 11.73 -2.11 -25.01
CA MET A 40 10.34 -1.74 -24.78
C MET A 40 10.16 -0.27 -25.15
N HIS A 41 9.31 0.00 -26.14
CA HIS A 41 8.98 1.38 -26.49
C HIS A 41 8.02 1.98 -25.43
N PRO A 42 8.17 3.27 -25.05
CA PRO A 42 7.30 3.91 -24.06
C PRO A 42 5.80 3.81 -24.38
N GLU A 43 5.41 3.91 -25.64
CA GLU A 43 4.00 3.73 -26.04
C GLU A 43 3.50 2.29 -25.87
N THR A 44 4.37 1.29 -26.05
CA THR A 44 4.03 -0.11 -25.77
C THR A 44 3.78 -0.31 -24.28
N LEU A 45 4.63 0.25 -23.43
CA LEU A 45 4.40 0.24 -21.98
C LEU A 45 3.09 0.95 -21.62
N ARG A 46 2.82 2.12 -22.22
CA ARG A 46 1.58 2.85 -22.00
C ARG A 46 0.34 2.04 -22.41
N ALA A 47 0.39 1.35 -23.55
CA ALA A 47 -0.69 0.51 -24.03
C ALA A 47 -0.98 -0.66 -23.06
N LYS A 48 0.08 -1.32 -22.57
CA LYS A 48 0.00 -2.38 -21.55
C LYS A 48 -0.58 -1.88 -20.23
N LEU A 49 -0.09 -0.74 -19.73
CA LEU A 49 -0.57 -0.13 -18.47
C LEU A 49 -2.03 0.33 -18.55
N ARG A 50 -2.52 0.66 -19.75
CA ARG A 50 -3.93 1.03 -19.98
C ARG A 50 -4.83 -0.18 -20.25
N GLY A 51 -4.28 -1.39 -20.33
CA GLY A 51 -5.04 -2.60 -20.66
C GLY A 51 -5.75 -2.51 -22.02
N LEU A 52 -5.10 -1.93 -23.03
CA LEU A 52 -5.68 -1.88 -24.38
C LEU A 52 -5.88 -3.31 -24.93
N GLU A 53 -6.87 -3.48 -25.81
CA GLU A 53 -7.21 -4.79 -26.38
C GLU A 53 -5.98 -5.42 -27.07
N GLY A 54 -5.70 -6.69 -26.72
CA GLY A 54 -4.52 -7.42 -27.20
C GLY A 54 -3.22 -7.13 -26.44
N GLU A 55 -3.20 -6.15 -25.53
CA GLU A 55 -2.05 -5.83 -24.71
C GLU A 55 -2.25 -6.30 -23.26
N SER A 56 -1.30 -7.10 -22.77
CA SER A 56 -1.25 -7.52 -21.38
C SER A 56 0.02 -7.02 -20.70
N LEU A 57 -0.14 -6.59 -19.45
CA LEU A 57 0.96 -6.37 -18.51
C LEU A 57 1.14 -7.63 -17.66
N THR A 58 2.37 -8.11 -17.53
CA THR A 58 2.68 -9.25 -16.66
C THR A 58 2.93 -8.80 -15.22
N ILE A 59 2.78 -9.70 -14.23
CA ILE A 59 3.15 -9.41 -12.84
C ILE A 59 4.63 -9.06 -12.71
N GLU A 60 5.51 -9.75 -13.45
CA GLU A 60 6.95 -9.44 -13.51
C GLU A 60 7.20 -7.98 -13.94
N HIS A 61 6.44 -7.46 -14.91
CA HIS A 61 6.53 -6.04 -15.27
C HIS A 61 6.10 -5.13 -14.13
N ALA A 62 5.01 -5.47 -13.44
CA ALA A 62 4.53 -4.67 -12.31
C ALA A 62 5.52 -4.68 -11.12
N GLU A 63 6.19 -5.79 -10.86
CA GLU A 63 7.25 -5.91 -9.85
C GLU A 63 8.46 -5.06 -10.19
N LEU A 64 8.98 -5.13 -11.43
CA LEU A 64 10.09 -4.30 -11.87
C LEU A 64 9.75 -2.79 -11.87
N LEU A 65 8.51 -2.44 -12.23
CA LEU A 65 8.04 -1.05 -12.10
C LEU A 65 7.97 -0.62 -10.64
N THR A 66 7.62 -1.53 -9.72
CA THR A 66 7.63 -1.27 -8.28
C THR A 66 9.04 -0.96 -7.78
N GLU A 67 10.03 -1.78 -8.18
CA GLU A 67 11.44 -1.56 -7.88
C GLU A 67 11.91 -0.19 -8.39
N TRP A 68 11.66 0.10 -9.68
CA TRP A 68 11.99 1.39 -10.28
C TRP A 68 11.37 2.56 -9.52
N MET A 69 10.09 2.48 -9.14
CA MET A 69 9.44 3.52 -8.35
C MET A 69 10.12 3.69 -6.99
N GLN A 70 10.44 2.60 -6.29
CA GLN A 70 11.10 2.64 -4.99
C GLN A 70 12.52 3.24 -5.03
N GLU A 71 13.22 3.13 -6.16
CA GLU A 71 14.51 3.78 -6.37
C GLU A 71 14.41 5.31 -6.50
N LYS A 72 13.22 5.85 -6.81
CA LYS A 72 13.02 7.30 -7.01
C LYS A 72 12.57 7.99 -5.72
N ALA A 73 12.95 9.27 -5.60
CA ALA A 73 12.53 10.12 -4.49
C ALA A 73 11.00 10.14 -4.33
N GLY A 74 10.53 9.78 -3.13
CA GLY A 74 9.11 9.72 -2.77
C GLY A 74 8.33 8.53 -3.37
N GLY A 75 8.95 7.69 -4.20
CA GLY A 75 8.23 6.59 -4.86
C GLY A 75 7.76 5.49 -3.93
N CYS A 76 8.48 5.25 -2.83
CA CYS A 76 8.08 4.29 -1.79
C CYS A 76 6.70 4.54 -1.20
N GLU A 77 6.18 5.78 -1.25
CA GLU A 77 4.87 6.13 -0.69
C GLU A 77 3.71 5.49 -1.45
N TYR A 78 3.86 5.25 -2.76
CA TYR A 78 2.75 4.81 -3.63
C TYR A 78 3.10 3.61 -4.52
N ALA A 79 4.36 3.15 -4.53
CA ALA A 79 4.82 2.04 -5.37
C ALA A 79 4.03 0.73 -5.15
N LEU A 80 3.49 0.52 -3.94
CA LEU A 80 2.76 -0.71 -3.57
C LEU A 80 1.23 -0.60 -3.71
N GLU A 81 0.68 0.56 -4.06
CA GLU A 81 -0.78 0.79 -4.10
C GLU A 81 -1.49 -0.13 -5.10
N TRP A 82 -0.84 -0.47 -6.22
CA TRP A 82 -1.41 -1.37 -7.21
C TRP A 82 -1.67 -2.78 -6.66
N MET A 83 -0.85 -3.26 -5.73
CA MET A 83 -1.07 -4.55 -5.06
C MET A 83 -2.28 -4.51 -4.13
N GLN A 84 -2.50 -3.37 -3.46
CA GLN A 84 -3.70 -3.17 -2.64
C GLN A 84 -4.96 -3.16 -3.51
N ALA A 85 -4.90 -2.50 -4.66
CA ALA A 85 -5.98 -2.51 -5.65
C ALA A 85 -6.21 -3.92 -6.22
N LEU A 86 -5.15 -4.65 -6.59
CA LEU A 86 -5.24 -6.02 -7.09
C LEU A 86 -5.87 -6.96 -6.04
N ALA A 87 -5.41 -6.90 -4.79
CA ALA A 87 -6.00 -7.65 -3.70
C ALA A 87 -7.48 -7.30 -3.50
N GLY A 88 -7.82 -6.01 -3.57
CA GLY A 88 -9.20 -5.51 -3.45
C GLY A 88 -10.14 -6.08 -4.52
N GLN A 89 -9.66 -6.33 -5.74
CA GLN A 89 -10.45 -6.98 -6.79
C GLN A 89 -10.92 -8.39 -6.42
N PHE A 90 -10.18 -9.08 -5.56
CA PHE A 90 -10.52 -10.40 -5.03
C PHE A 90 -11.16 -10.35 -3.64
N GLY A 91 -11.57 -9.16 -3.16
CA GLY A 91 -12.14 -8.98 -1.83
C GLY A 91 -11.13 -9.14 -0.70
N MET A 92 -9.83 -9.07 -0.98
CA MET A 92 -8.76 -9.14 0.02
C MET A 92 -8.31 -7.73 0.42
N ALA A 93 -7.92 -7.59 1.68
CA ALA A 93 -7.25 -6.39 2.20
C ALA A 93 -5.78 -6.68 2.44
N VAL A 94 -4.90 -5.89 1.82
CA VAL A 94 -3.45 -5.93 2.01
C VAL A 94 -2.98 -4.53 2.35
N ASP A 95 -2.01 -4.42 3.26
CA ASP A 95 -1.47 -3.14 3.73
C ASP A 95 0.04 -3.16 3.71
N ALA A 96 0.65 -2.00 3.40
CA ALA A 96 2.08 -1.81 3.60
C ALA A 96 2.35 -1.70 5.10
N VAL A 97 3.08 -2.67 5.65
CA VAL A 97 3.43 -2.70 7.07
C VAL A 97 4.83 -2.12 7.26
N PRO A 98 5.00 -1.04 8.03
CA PRO A 98 6.33 -0.48 8.28
C PRO A 98 7.29 -1.55 8.87
N PRO A 99 8.56 -1.57 8.45
CA PRO A 99 9.53 -2.52 8.97
C PRO A 99 9.66 -2.41 10.50
N PRO A 100 10.03 -3.49 11.21
CA PRO A 100 10.33 -3.39 12.62
C PRO A 100 11.65 -2.61 12.82
N PRO A 101 11.91 -2.07 14.02
CA PRO A 101 13.26 -1.63 14.38
C PRO A 101 14.27 -2.74 14.13
N GLU A 102 15.48 -2.37 13.71
CA GLU A 102 16.59 -3.31 13.54
C GLU A 102 16.86 -4.04 14.86
N GLY A 103 16.95 -5.38 14.83
CA GLY A 103 17.05 -6.20 16.05
C GLY A 103 15.74 -6.43 16.82
N GLY A 104 14.63 -5.80 16.44
CA GLY A 104 13.34 -5.89 17.14
C GLY A 104 13.30 -5.06 18.42
N TRP A 105 12.32 -5.33 19.29
CA TRP A 105 12.23 -4.65 20.60
C TRP A 105 13.00 -5.42 21.67
N SER A 106 13.69 -4.69 22.55
CA SER A 106 14.34 -5.27 23.74
C SER A 106 13.31 -5.91 24.68
N ASP A 107 12.17 -5.25 24.87
CA ASP A 107 10.98 -5.77 25.54
C ASP A 107 9.80 -5.87 24.56
N GLU A 108 9.57 -7.08 24.05
CA GLU A 108 8.44 -7.34 23.14
C GLU A 108 7.08 -7.29 23.87
N ILE A 109 7.03 -7.59 25.17
CA ILE A 109 5.77 -7.58 25.93
C ILE A 109 5.34 -6.14 26.20
N GLY A 110 6.26 -5.27 26.63
CA GLY A 110 6.01 -3.84 26.72
C GLY A 110 5.58 -3.24 25.38
N ALA A 111 6.24 -3.63 24.27
CA ALA A 111 5.85 -3.18 22.93
C ALA A 111 4.43 -3.63 22.53
N ILE A 112 4.02 -4.83 22.92
CA ILE A 112 2.64 -5.33 22.73
C ILE A 112 1.66 -4.47 23.53
N GLN A 113 1.94 -4.22 24.82
CA GLN A 113 1.07 -3.41 25.67
C GLN A 113 0.89 -1.99 25.13
N THR A 114 1.97 -1.32 24.73
CA THR A 114 1.90 0.02 24.12
C THR A 114 1.05 0.02 22.85
N LYS A 115 1.21 -0.98 21.97
CA LYS A 115 0.40 -1.08 20.75
C LYS A 115 -1.08 -1.30 21.02
N LEU A 116 -1.43 -2.14 22.01
CA LEU A 116 -2.82 -2.35 22.41
C LEU A 116 -3.46 -1.05 22.91
N LEU A 117 -2.74 -0.25 23.71
CA LEU A 117 -3.21 1.06 24.16
C LEU A 117 -3.40 2.04 22.98
N GLU A 118 -2.46 2.06 22.02
CA GLU A 118 -2.58 2.90 20.84
C GLU A 118 -3.77 2.49 19.96
N ILE A 119 -4.01 1.19 19.78
CA ILE A 119 -5.19 0.67 19.08
C ILE A 119 -6.47 1.15 19.77
N THR A 120 -6.58 1.01 21.08
CA THR A 120 -7.76 1.48 21.84
C THR A 120 -7.98 2.99 21.69
N SER A 121 -6.90 3.78 21.75
CA SER A 121 -6.97 5.23 21.54
C SER A 121 -7.48 5.59 20.15
N ARG A 122 -7.02 4.89 19.10
CA ARG A 122 -7.47 5.06 17.71
C ARG A 122 -8.92 4.68 17.51
N VAL A 123 -9.35 3.55 18.06
CA VAL A 123 -10.76 3.14 18.03
C VAL A 123 -11.63 4.23 18.68
N GLY A 124 -11.21 4.78 19.82
CA GLY A 124 -11.92 5.88 20.47
C GLY A 124 -12.07 7.11 19.57
N ARG A 125 -11.03 7.51 18.83
CA ARG A 125 -11.11 8.62 17.86
C ARG A 125 -12.05 8.32 16.71
N LEU A 126 -11.95 7.14 16.10
CA LEU A 126 -12.83 6.69 15.03
C LEU A 126 -14.30 6.69 15.48
N SER A 127 -14.58 6.19 16.68
CA SER A 127 -15.93 6.22 17.27
C SER A 127 -16.44 7.64 17.49
N GLY A 128 -15.56 8.58 17.88
CA GLY A 128 -15.91 10.00 18.01
C GLY A 128 -16.38 10.60 16.69
N THR A 129 -15.57 10.50 15.63
CA THR A 129 -15.94 10.99 14.29
C THR A 129 -17.20 10.31 13.74
N ALA A 130 -17.34 8.99 13.93
CA ALA A 130 -18.53 8.27 13.50
C ALA A 130 -19.79 8.73 14.24
N LEU A 131 -19.70 9.09 15.52
CA LEU A 131 -20.84 9.58 16.30
C LEU A 131 -21.31 10.94 15.78
N GLU A 132 -20.39 11.83 15.43
CA GLU A 132 -20.70 13.15 14.84
C GLU A 132 -21.49 12.99 13.53
N ALA A 133 -20.99 12.15 12.61
CA ALA A 133 -21.67 11.79 11.36
C ALA A 133 -23.02 11.04 11.55
N MET A 134 -23.17 10.30 12.66
CA MET A 134 -24.45 9.65 12.97
C MET A 134 -25.51 10.65 13.45
N LEU A 135 -25.10 11.75 14.09
CA LEU A 135 -26.02 12.78 14.60
C LEU A 135 -26.67 13.57 13.47
N ASP A 136 -25.92 13.90 12.43
CA ASP A 136 -26.44 14.61 11.25
C ASP A 136 -26.89 13.66 10.11
N ARG A 137 -26.68 12.35 10.30
CA ARG A 137 -26.99 11.25 9.38
C ARG A 137 -26.33 11.41 8.02
N ARG A 138 -25.16 12.06 7.98
CA ARG A 138 -24.37 12.27 6.77
C ARG A 138 -22.90 12.00 7.10
N ILE A 139 -22.16 11.55 6.09
CA ILE A 139 -20.71 11.51 6.16
C ILE A 139 -20.25 12.45 5.06
N ASP A 140 -19.65 13.57 5.42
CA ASP A 140 -19.05 14.47 4.44
C ASP A 140 -17.68 13.95 3.96
N SER A 141 -17.05 14.67 3.02
CA SER A 141 -15.77 14.25 2.45
C SER A 141 -14.64 14.19 3.48
N ASP A 142 -14.64 15.13 4.43
CA ASP A 142 -13.56 15.32 5.39
C ASP A 142 -13.69 14.27 6.50
N GLU A 143 -14.93 13.99 6.95
CA GLU A 143 -15.25 12.89 7.85
C GLU A 143 -14.92 11.53 7.22
N ALA A 144 -15.29 11.31 5.96
CA ALA A 144 -14.96 10.08 5.24
C ALA A 144 -13.44 9.88 5.15
N GLU A 145 -12.69 10.93 4.82
CA GLU A 145 -11.24 10.88 4.74
C GLU A 145 -10.61 10.57 6.10
N LEU A 146 -11.08 11.21 7.17
CA LEU A 146 -10.61 10.98 8.54
C LEU A 146 -10.90 9.54 9.01
N MET A 147 -12.13 9.06 8.79
CA MET A 147 -12.53 7.69 9.16
C MET A 147 -11.71 6.65 8.39
N VAL A 148 -11.53 6.81 7.08
CA VAL A 148 -10.72 5.91 6.26
C VAL A 148 -9.26 5.93 6.70
N SER A 149 -8.71 7.10 7.02
CA SER A 149 -7.35 7.25 7.54
C SER A 149 -7.16 6.51 8.86
N GLU A 150 -8.06 6.67 9.83
CA GLU A 150 -7.97 5.97 11.12
C GLU A 150 -8.17 4.46 10.98
N VAL A 151 -9.06 3.99 10.09
CA VAL A 151 -9.22 2.56 9.79
C VAL A 151 -7.94 1.96 9.19
N ARG A 152 -7.27 2.66 8.26
CA ARG A 152 -5.99 2.22 7.69
C ARG A 152 -4.88 2.21 8.74
N ALA A 153 -4.84 3.21 9.61
CA ALA A 153 -3.87 3.28 10.71
C ALA A 153 -4.08 2.13 11.72
N LEU A 154 -5.34 1.83 12.07
CA LEU A 154 -5.70 0.69 12.93
C LEU A 154 -5.21 -0.64 12.34
N ARG A 155 -5.46 -0.86 11.05
CA ARG A 155 -5.04 -2.09 10.37
C ARG A 155 -3.52 -2.23 10.30
N THR A 156 -2.81 -1.13 10.03
CA THR A 156 -1.34 -1.10 10.13
C THR A 156 -0.86 -1.48 11.54
N MET A 157 -1.52 -0.97 12.58
CA MET A 157 -1.17 -1.28 13.97
C MET A 157 -1.46 -2.74 14.34
N ALA A 158 -2.56 -3.30 13.85
CA ALA A 158 -2.89 -4.72 14.03
C ALA A 158 -1.82 -5.63 13.41
N HIS A 159 -1.42 -5.37 12.16
CA HIS A 159 -0.31 -6.09 11.51
C HIS A 159 1.01 -5.98 12.28
N ARG A 160 1.32 -4.79 12.81
CA ARG A 160 2.50 -4.57 13.67
C ARG A 160 2.38 -5.28 15.01
N LEU A 161 1.19 -5.52 15.53
CA LEU A 161 0.94 -6.27 16.76
C LEU A 161 1.14 -7.77 16.52
N GLU A 162 0.56 -8.32 15.45
CA GLU A 162 0.74 -9.73 15.05
C GLU A 162 2.22 -10.10 14.97
N ARG A 163 3.02 -9.24 14.32
CA ARG A 163 4.48 -9.41 14.24
C ARG A 163 5.16 -9.49 15.61
N ASN A 164 4.76 -8.65 16.56
CA ASN A 164 5.36 -8.65 17.90
C ASN A 164 4.93 -9.88 18.71
N VAL A 165 3.67 -10.29 18.60
CA VAL A 165 3.17 -11.52 19.21
C VAL A 165 3.97 -12.73 18.70
N ALA A 166 4.16 -12.83 17.37
CA ALA A 166 4.96 -13.89 16.76
C ALA A 166 6.42 -13.91 17.29
N ARG A 167 7.06 -12.74 17.40
CA ARG A 167 8.42 -12.60 17.92
C ARG A 167 8.52 -12.95 19.41
N ALA A 168 7.60 -12.47 20.23
CA ALA A 168 7.55 -12.80 21.66
C ALA A 168 7.41 -14.31 21.87
N ALA A 169 6.54 -14.97 21.10
CA ALA A 169 6.37 -16.41 21.12
C ALA A 169 7.65 -17.18 20.69
N ALA A 170 8.40 -16.66 19.72
CA ALA A 170 9.69 -17.24 19.31
C ALA A 170 10.77 -17.11 20.40
N LYS A 171 10.91 -15.93 21.02
CA LYS A 171 11.85 -15.71 22.14
C LYS A 171 11.52 -16.58 23.36
N GLY A 172 10.22 -16.75 23.66
CA GLY A 172 9.77 -17.62 24.75
C GLY A 172 10.07 -19.11 24.53
N ARG A 173 10.08 -19.58 23.27
CA ARG A 173 10.50 -20.95 22.91
C ARG A 173 12.00 -21.17 23.07
N ALA A 174 12.83 -20.20 22.71
CA ALA A 174 14.29 -20.31 22.82
C ALA A 174 14.82 -20.30 24.27
N ARG A 175 13.99 -19.93 25.24
CA ARG A 175 14.34 -19.88 26.68
C ARG A 175 13.97 -21.17 27.43
N LYS A 176 13.21 -22.08 26.81
CA LYS A 176 12.88 -23.41 27.36
C LYS A 176 13.88 -24.44 26.87
#